data_AF-A0A5C8LAG4-F1
#
_entry.id   AF-A0A5C8LAG4-F1
#
_cell.length_a   1.000
_cell.length_b   1.000
_cell.length_c   1.000
_cell.angle_alpha   90.00
_cell.angle_beta   90.00
_cell.angle_gamma   90.00
#
_symmetry.space_group_name_H-M   'P 1'
#
loop_
_entity.id
_entity.type
_entity.pdbx_description
1 polymer ?
#
loop_
_entity_poly.entity_id
_entity_poly.type
_entity_poly.pdbx_seq_one_letter_code
_entity_poly.pdbx_strand_id
1 'polypeptide(L)'
;MNSNNKISISPFPTVRVFLLIYLLINLIGIINFPIYNDNLDDTKVIYLFLIGLFFFFFSAIFFRTIKFRISDKSLNYDKHKIIKVLFIIINSITVISIIYTNIRNGQIIIFSEDARFNPAVITGLFVYISIVITLAYYASILLENKKIKKRHFFFLAFQALLFLSLGYRSPLVTLLGGFFMVFYTVRNDYQDNLKKIFSFKIFLGAFLFLALMSSIATFRVSRKYDVSKYYRSIDKEVLDNNSYLKPIVPTMALFRYDQQIVSILIKEKEGDPMYLGLAAANVLTLLPGTQWAARNIIGDIVGARERPDGVPWSITPTLQGALFVDGGYLFVGLGFFLAALLMETLRKLIIKRKNPFIIALYGIVAVALLKCIHTGYVDIPFFFIVTSLFILKFFVYNVSFKKLKESSKRFI
;
A
#
# COMPACT_ATOMS: atom_id res chain seq x y z
N MET A 1 29.10 -5.34 -32.46
CA MET A 1 29.60 -6.72 -32.25
C MET A 1 30.49 -6.69 -31.02
N ASN A 2 30.31 -7.40 -29.90
CA ASN A 2 29.40 -8.46 -29.49
C ASN A 2 28.76 -8.05 -28.15
N SER A 3 27.45 -7.81 -28.12
CA SER A 3 26.72 -7.78 -26.86
C SER A 3 26.27 -9.20 -26.57
N ASN A 4 26.97 -9.89 -25.68
CA ASN A 4 26.39 -11.03 -24.97
C ASN A 4 25.08 -10.56 -24.34
N ASN A 5 23.96 -10.84 -25.01
CA ASN A 5 22.62 -10.81 -24.44
C ASN A 5 22.54 -11.97 -23.43
N LYS A 6 23.36 -11.92 -22.37
CA LYS A 6 22.96 -12.54 -21.13
C LYS A 6 21.70 -11.80 -20.76
N ILE A 7 20.56 -12.48 -20.89
CA ILE A 7 19.33 -12.09 -20.23
C ILE A 7 19.72 -12.02 -18.76
N SER A 8 20.10 -10.83 -18.31
CA SER A 8 20.33 -10.53 -16.92
C SER A 8 18.96 -10.66 -16.29
N ILE A 9 18.68 -11.86 -15.77
CA ILE A 9 17.60 -12.13 -14.84
C ILE A 9 18.03 -11.49 -13.52
N SER A 10 18.18 -10.17 -13.49
CA SER A 10 18.08 -9.43 -12.24
C SER A 10 16.58 -9.44 -11.91
N PRO A 11 16.12 -10.11 -10.84
CA PRO A 11 14.73 -10.00 -10.42
C PRO A 11 14.43 -8.56 -10.00
N PHE A 12 13.23 -8.06 -10.23
CA PHE A 12 12.92 -6.63 -10.04
C PHE A 12 12.57 -6.29 -8.59
N PRO A 13 12.70 -5.03 -8.17
CA PRO A 13 12.59 -4.67 -6.76
C PRO A 13 11.19 -4.85 -6.22
N THR A 14 10.18 -4.42 -6.98
CA THR A 14 8.80 -4.42 -6.52
C THR A 14 8.20 -5.82 -6.51
N VAL A 15 8.47 -6.60 -7.56
CA VAL A 15 8.10 -8.02 -7.62
C VAL A 15 8.79 -8.79 -6.49
N ARG A 16 10.08 -8.53 -6.21
CA ARG A 16 10.79 -9.13 -5.06
C ARG A 16 10.17 -8.70 -3.72
N VAL A 17 9.89 -7.41 -3.54
CA VAL A 17 9.30 -6.88 -2.30
C VAL A 17 7.91 -7.46 -2.09
N PHE A 18 7.10 -7.57 -3.15
CA PHE A 18 5.79 -8.23 -3.11
C PHE A 18 5.93 -9.70 -2.74
N LEU A 19 6.77 -10.46 -3.45
CA LEU A 19 7.00 -11.87 -3.16
C LEU A 19 7.50 -12.08 -1.73
N LEU A 20 8.47 -11.28 -1.28
CA LEU A 20 9.03 -11.37 0.06
C LEU A 20 7.96 -11.11 1.13
N ILE A 21 7.18 -10.03 0.97
CA ILE A 21 6.12 -9.69 1.93
C ILE A 21 5.00 -10.73 1.89
N TYR A 22 4.61 -11.20 0.71
CA TYR A 22 3.60 -12.24 0.54
C TYR A 22 4.05 -13.55 1.19
N LEU A 23 5.30 -13.97 0.96
CA LEU A 23 5.90 -15.13 1.62
C LEU A 23 5.96 -14.94 3.14
N LEU A 24 6.44 -13.79 3.62
CA LEU A 24 6.57 -13.53 5.04
C LEU A 24 5.22 -13.57 5.76
N ILE A 25 4.19 -12.91 5.21
CA ILE A 25 2.85 -12.89 5.81
C ILE A 25 2.26 -14.30 5.85
N ASN A 26 2.30 -15.03 4.73
CA ASN A 26 1.70 -16.37 4.67
C ASN A 26 2.48 -17.40 5.49
N LEU A 27 3.81 -17.44 5.39
CA LEU A 27 4.61 -18.40 6.16
C LEU A 27 4.50 -18.16 7.66
N ILE A 28 4.55 -16.90 8.12
CA ILE A 28 4.36 -16.61 9.55
C ILE A 28 2.96 -16.98 10.01
N GLY A 29 1.93 -16.72 9.20
CA GLY A 29 0.55 -17.05 9.57
C GLY A 29 0.21 -18.55 9.52
N ILE A 30 0.82 -19.30 8.60
CA ILE A 30 0.55 -20.74 8.41
C ILE A 30 1.36 -21.59 9.39
N ILE A 31 2.65 -21.30 9.59
CA ILE A 31 3.52 -22.11 10.45
C ILE A 31 3.06 -21.99 11.91
N ASN A 32 2.83 -23.14 12.55
CA ASN A 32 2.49 -23.24 13.97
C ASN A 32 3.73 -22.97 14.84
N PHE A 33 4.11 -21.69 14.98
CA PHE A 33 5.16 -21.28 15.91
C PHE A 33 4.73 -21.47 17.37
N PRO A 34 5.66 -21.72 18.31
CA PRO A 34 5.35 -21.89 19.74
C PRO A 34 4.64 -20.68 20.39
N ILE A 35 4.73 -19.51 19.75
CA ILE A 35 4.04 -18.30 20.22
C ILE A 35 2.52 -18.37 20.00
N TYR A 36 2.05 -19.30 19.18
CA TYR A 36 0.62 -19.48 18.92
C TYR A 36 0.04 -20.54 19.84
N ASN A 37 -1.15 -20.28 20.38
CA ASN A 37 -1.87 -21.23 21.23
C ASN A 37 -2.86 -22.12 20.45
N ASP A 38 -2.92 -21.95 19.13
CA ASP A 38 -3.77 -22.69 18.22
C ASP A 38 -2.94 -23.37 17.13
N ASN A 39 -3.45 -24.45 16.56
CA ASN A 39 -2.88 -25.11 15.37
C ASN A 39 -3.76 -24.84 14.15
N LEU A 40 -3.15 -24.39 13.05
CA LEU A 40 -3.81 -24.14 11.78
C LEU A 40 -3.39 -25.24 10.81
N ASP A 41 -3.97 -26.41 10.97
CA ASP A 41 -3.76 -27.54 10.06
C ASP A 41 -4.77 -27.49 8.91
N ASP A 42 -4.67 -26.46 8.06
CA ASP A 42 -5.50 -26.33 6.87
C ASP A 42 -4.67 -26.44 5.59
N THR A 43 -4.64 -27.64 5.03
CA THR A 43 -3.95 -27.93 3.77
C THR A 43 -4.51 -27.09 2.61
N LYS A 44 -5.80 -26.70 2.65
CA LYS A 44 -6.41 -25.88 1.58
C LYS A 44 -5.88 -24.45 1.59
N VAL A 45 -5.56 -23.90 2.77
CA VAL A 45 -4.89 -22.60 2.90
C VAL A 45 -3.50 -22.65 2.26
N ILE A 46 -2.75 -23.73 2.49
CA ILE A 46 -1.43 -23.94 1.87
C ILE A 46 -1.56 -24.00 0.35
N TYR A 47 -2.52 -24.78 -0.19
CA TYR A 47 -2.76 -24.84 -1.63
C TYR A 47 -3.11 -23.47 -2.22
N LEU A 48 -3.97 -22.71 -1.57
CA LEU A 48 -4.36 -21.37 -2.03
C LEU A 48 -3.16 -20.41 -2.09
N PHE A 49 -2.32 -20.43 -1.04
CA PHE A 49 -1.07 -19.69 -0.99
C PHE A 49 -0.11 -20.09 -2.12
N LEU A 50 0.07 -21.38 -2.37
CA LEU A 50 0.94 -21.88 -3.43
C LEU A 50 0.44 -21.49 -4.84
N ILE A 51 -0.88 -21.51 -5.05
CA ILE A 51 -1.50 -21.06 -6.31
C ILE A 51 -1.22 -19.57 -6.55
N GLY A 52 -1.47 -18.73 -5.55
CA GLY A 52 -1.18 -17.29 -5.64
C GLY A 52 0.29 -17.02 -5.94
N LEU A 53 1.19 -17.71 -5.25
CA LEU A 53 2.64 -17.62 -5.45
C LEU A 53 3.05 -18.04 -6.87
N PHE A 54 2.56 -19.19 -7.34
CA PHE A 54 2.89 -19.75 -8.66
C PHE A 54 2.43 -18.82 -9.78
N PHE A 55 1.17 -18.38 -9.79
CA PHE A 55 0.63 -17.52 -10.84
C PHE A 55 1.27 -16.13 -10.85
N PHE A 56 1.59 -15.58 -9.68
CA PHE A 56 2.31 -14.32 -9.59
C PHE A 56 3.71 -14.41 -10.20
N PHE A 57 4.46 -15.47 -9.83
CA PHE A 57 5.80 -15.70 -10.34
C PHE A 57 5.80 -16.00 -11.85
N PHE A 58 4.88 -16.86 -12.28
CA PHE A 58 4.68 -17.21 -13.69
C PHE A 58 4.36 -15.98 -14.54
N SER A 59 3.42 -15.13 -14.11
CA SER A 59 3.09 -13.87 -14.79
C SER A 59 4.29 -12.93 -14.89
N ALA A 60 5.03 -12.75 -13.79
CA ALA A 60 6.21 -11.89 -13.77
C ALA A 60 7.28 -12.36 -14.77
N ILE A 61 7.49 -13.67 -14.91
CA ILE A 61 8.41 -14.24 -15.91
C ILE A 61 7.84 -14.12 -17.32
N PHE A 62 6.58 -14.50 -17.52
CA PHE A 62 5.92 -14.48 -18.83
C PHE A 62 5.95 -13.08 -19.43
N PHE A 63 5.47 -12.07 -18.70
CA PHE A 63 5.49 -10.70 -19.18
C PHE A 63 6.87 -10.07 -19.22
N ARG A 64 7.90 -10.67 -18.63
CA ARG A 64 9.28 -10.25 -18.87
C ARG A 64 9.73 -10.60 -20.29
N THR A 65 9.36 -11.77 -20.78
CA THR A 65 9.79 -12.26 -22.11
C THR A 65 9.08 -11.53 -23.25
N ILE A 66 7.83 -11.11 -23.04
CA ILE A 66 7.05 -10.40 -24.06
C ILE A 66 7.62 -9.01 -24.32
N LYS A 67 7.97 -8.70 -25.58
CA LYS A 67 8.32 -7.35 -26.01
C LYS A 67 7.05 -6.56 -26.34
N PHE A 68 6.58 -5.74 -25.40
CA PHE A 68 5.49 -4.80 -25.70
C PHE A 68 5.99 -3.68 -26.61
N ARG A 69 5.29 -3.45 -27.73
CA ARG A 69 5.49 -2.28 -28.60
C ARG A 69 4.91 -1.03 -27.94
N ILE A 70 5.59 -0.55 -26.90
CA ILE A 70 5.27 0.74 -26.28
C ILE A 70 5.89 1.82 -27.16
N SER A 71 5.09 2.77 -27.65
CA SER A 71 5.57 3.93 -28.40
C SER A 71 6.72 4.64 -27.68
N ASP A 72 7.80 4.89 -28.41
CA ASP A 72 9.02 5.54 -27.93
C ASP A 72 8.89 7.07 -27.88
N LYS A 73 7.67 7.62 -27.89
CA LYS A 73 7.47 9.06 -27.71
C LYS A 73 7.98 9.46 -26.33
N SER A 74 9.26 9.83 -26.28
CA SER A 74 9.91 10.37 -25.11
C SER A 74 9.24 11.71 -24.83
N LEU A 75 8.35 11.72 -23.84
CA LEU A 75 7.92 12.97 -23.24
C LEU A 75 9.15 13.54 -22.54
N ASN A 76 9.95 14.33 -23.26
CA ASN A 76 10.97 15.17 -22.63
C ASN A 76 10.24 16.03 -21.61
N TYR A 77 10.34 15.61 -20.35
CA TYR A 77 9.62 16.23 -19.27
C TYR A 77 10.42 17.45 -18.82
N ASP A 78 9.98 18.65 -19.20
CA ASP A 78 10.66 19.91 -18.86
C ASP A 78 9.80 20.80 -17.93
N LYS A 79 8.79 20.21 -17.29
CA LYS A 79 7.80 20.92 -16.46
C LYS A 79 8.06 20.81 -14.96
N HIS A 80 9.32 20.64 -14.58
CA HIS A 80 9.76 20.48 -13.19
C HIS A 80 9.38 21.68 -12.31
N LYS A 81 9.41 22.91 -12.86
CA LYS A 81 8.98 24.13 -12.17
C LYS A 81 7.49 24.12 -11.79
N ILE A 82 6.60 23.66 -12.68
CA ILE A 82 5.15 23.58 -12.37
C ILE A 82 4.91 22.56 -11.25
N ILE A 83 5.54 21.38 -11.30
CA ILE A 83 5.40 20.39 -10.21
C ILE A 83 5.85 21.00 -8.89
N LYS A 84 6.95 21.75 -8.86
CA LYS A 84 7.43 22.40 -7.63
C LYS A 84 6.42 23.42 -7.08
N VAL A 85 5.81 24.23 -7.94
CA VAL A 85 4.78 25.21 -7.53
C VAL A 85 3.55 24.50 -6.98
N LEU A 86 3.03 23.49 -7.70
CA LEU A 86 1.90 22.68 -7.24
C LEU A 86 2.20 21.95 -5.93
N PHE A 87 3.41 21.43 -5.78
CA PHE A 87 3.86 20.79 -4.55
C PHE A 87 3.78 21.75 -3.36
N ILE A 88 4.23 23.00 -3.52
CA ILE A 88 4.15 24.01 -2.45
C ILE A 88 2.68 24.33 -2.14
N ILE A 89 1.88 24.65 -3.16
CA ILE A 89 0.47 25.07 -2.98
C ILE A 89 -0.35 23.96 -2.31
N ILE A 90 -0.32 22.75 -2.86
CA ILE A 90 -1.12 21.62 -2.36
C ILE A 90 -0.71 21.24 -0.93
N ASN A 91 0.59 21.17 -0.64
CA ASN A 91 1.03 20.83 0.71
C ASN A 91 0.71 21.93 1.71
N SER A 92 0.81 23.22 1.35
CA SER A 92 0.37 24.31 2.23
C SER A 92 -1.12 24.22 2.55
N ILE A 93 -1.97 23.97 1.54
CA ILE A 93 -3.41 23.77 1.76
C ILE A 93 -3.65 22.55 2.66
N THR A 94 -2.93 21.45 2.42
CA THR A 94 -3.06 20.22 3.23
C THR A 94 -2.73 20.47 4.69
N VAL A 95 -1.63 21.19 4.97
CA VAL A 95 -1.24 21.57 6.35
C VAL A 95 -2.36 22.36 7.01
N ILE A 96 -2.88 23.39 6.33
CA ILE A 96 -3.97 24.24 6.83
C ILE A 96 -5.23 23.40 7.08
N SER A 97 -5.61 22.51 6.17
CA SER A 97 -6.78 21.63 6.32
C SER A 97 -6.65 20.67 7.50
N ILE A 98 -5.46 20.11 7.74
CA ILE A 98 -5.20 19.22 8.89
C ILE A 98 -5.29 20.00 10.19
N ILE A 99 -4.66 21.17 10.27
CA ILE A 99 -4.73 22.05 11.45
C ILE A 99 -6.19 22.43 11.74
N TYR A 100 -6.91 22.91 10.73
CA TYR A 100 -8.34 23.23 10.85
C TYR A 100 -9.16 22.05 11.36
N THR A 101 -8.90 20.84 10.85
CA THR A 101 -9.62 19.63 11.27
C THR A 101 -9.36 19.29 12.73
N ASN A 102 -8.11 19.38 13.20
CA ASN A 102 -7.79 19.15 14.61
C ASN A 102 -8.42 20.23 15.51
N ILE A 103 -8.40 21.50 15.10
CA ILE A 103 -9.04 22.61 15.85
C ILE A 103 -10.55 22.40 15.92
N ARG A 104 -11.21 22.07 14.80
CA ARG A 104 -12.66 21.82 14.75
C ARG A 104 -13.10 20.68 15.69
N ASN A 105 -12.25 19.65 15.83
CA ASN A 105 -12.52 18.53 16.72
C ASN A 105 -12.15 18.83 18.19
N GLY A 106 -11.58 20.00 18.49
CA GLY A 106 -11.16 20.40 19.84
C GLY A 106 -9.96 19.63 20.40
N GLN A 107 -9.37 18.72 19.62
CA GLN A 107 -8.27 17.85 20.01
C GLN A 107 -7.56 17.27 18.78
N ILE A 108 -6.34 16.78 18.97
CA ILE A 108 -5.63 16.03 17.93
C ILE A 108 -6.30 14.67 17.76
N ILE A 109 -6.74 14.35 16.54
CA ILE A 109 -7.58 13.17 16.25
C ILE A 109 -6.91 11.86 16.65
N ILE A 110 -5.58 11.73 16.60
CA ILE A 110 -4.90 10.50 17.04
C ILE A 110 -5.21 10.13 18.50
N PHE A 111 -5.54 11.12 19.35
CA PHE A 111 -5.91 10.90 20.74
C PHE A 111 -7.43 10.69 20.93
N SER A 112 -8.21 10.75 19.85
CA SER A 112 -9.67 10.67 19.83
C SER A 112 -10.17 9.57 18.89
N GLU A 113 -10.69 8.47 19.45
CA GLU A 113 -11.16 7.35 18.63
C GLU A 113 -12.43 7.68 17.81
N ASP A 114 -13.29 8.58 18.30
CA ASP A 114 -14.58 8.87 17.65
C ASP A 114 -14.45 9.97 16.58
N ALA A 115 -13.59 10.96 16.80
CA ALA A 115 -13.35 12.05 15.85
C ALA A 115 -12.70 11.58 14.52
N ARG A 116 -12.12 10.37 14.50
CA ARG A 116 -11.48 9.78 13.31
C ARG A 116 -12.44 9.46 12.16
N PHE A 117 -13.74 9.35 12.46
CA PHE A 117 -14.76 9.06 11.46
C PHE A 117 -15.42 10.34 10.91
N ASN A 118 -15.06 11.51 11.45
CA ASN A 118 -15.61 12.80 11.04
C ASN A 118 -14.55 13.85 10.60
N PRO A 119 -13.40 13.49 9.97
CA PRO A 119 -12.59 14.53 9.35
C PRO A 119 -13.37 15.16 8.20
N ALA A 120 -13.15 16.46 8.00
CA ALA A 120 -13.72 17.14 6.86
C ALA A 120 -13.33 16.40 5.57
N VAL A 121 -14.30 16.11 4.71
CA VAL A 121 -14.09 15.44 3.40
C VAL A 121 -12.97 16.12 2.61
N ILE A 122 -12.93 17.45 2.68
CA ILE A 122 -11.90 18.31 2.08
C ILE A 122 -10.49 17.93 2.58
N THR A 123 -10.31 17.70 3.88
CA THR A 123 -9.03 17.30 4.45
C THR A 123 -8.58 15.94 3.93
N GLY A 124 -9.50 14.96 3.87
CA GLY A 124 -9.19 13.65 3.28
C GLY A 124 -8.74 13.76 1.83
N LEU A 125 -9.45 14.57 1.03
CA LEU A 125 -9.12 14.83 -0.37
C LEU A 125 -7.72 15.45 -0.53
N PHE A 126 -7.41 16.52 0.21
CA PHE A 126 -6.10 17.15 0.14
C PHE A 126 -4.97 16.26 0.66
N VAL A 127 -5.20 15.43 1.67
CA VAL A 127 -4.22 14.42 2.12
C VAL A 127 -3.82 13.52 0.96
N TYR A 128 -4.78 12.93 0.24
CA TYR A 128 -4.46 12.02 -0.87
C TYR A 128 -3.86 12.74 -2.08
N ILE A 129 -4.32 13.94 -2.43
CA ILE A 129 -3.70 14.76 -3.49
C ILE A 129 -2.26 15.14 -3.11
N SER A 130 -2.00 15.46 -1.83
CA SER A 130 -0.66 15.80 -1.34
C SER A 130 0.31 14.62 -1.48
N ILE A 131 -0.14 13.39 -1.24
CA ILE A 131 0.68 12.19 -1.46
C ILE A 131 1.10 12.11 -2.93
N VAL A 132 0.13 12.25 -3.85
CA VAL A 132 0.39 12.16 -5.29
C VAL A 132 1.42 13.20 -5.74
N ILE A 133 1.23 14.47 -5.37
CA ILE A 133 2.15 15.54 -5.80
C ILE A 133 3.51 15.42 -5.11
N THR A 134 3.58 14.95 -3.86
CA THR A 134 4.85 14.69 -3.16
C THR A 134 5.65 13.60 -3.87
N LEU A 135 4.99 12.49 -4.26
CA LEU A 135 5.66 11.41 -5.00
C LEU A 135 6.12 11.88 -6.39
N ALA A 136 5.28 12.63 -7.11
CA ALA A 136 5.65 13.19 -8.40
C ALA A 136 6.82 14.20 -8.29
N TYR A 137 6.84 15.03 -7.25
CA TYR A 137 7.92 15.98 -6.97
C TYR A 137 9.24 15.28 -6.66
N TYR A 138 9.22 14.23 -5.83
CA TYR A 138 10.45 13.48 -5.55
C TYR A 138 10.94 12.67 -6.73
N ALA A 139 10.04 12.08 -7.53
CA ALA A 139 10.41 11.46 -8.79
C ALA A 139 11.09 12.48 -9.73
N SER A 140 10.53 13.68 -9.84
CA SER A 140 11.09 14.80 -10.58
C SER A 140 12.51 15.18 -10.10
N ILE A 141 12.71 15.37 -8.79
CA ILE A 141 14.04 15.69 -8.24
C ILE A 141 15.06 14.59 -8.51
N LEU A 142 14.66 13.33 -8.34
CA LEU A 142 15.56 12.19 -8.52
C LEU A 142 15.99 12.02 -9.98
N LEU A 143 15.10 12.33 -10.93
CA LEU A 143 15.41 12.32 -12.36
C LEU A 143 16.38 13.46 -12.75
N GLU A 144 16.19 14.68 -12.22
CA GLU A 144 17.06 15.84 -12.53
C GLU A 144 18.40 15.80 -11.79
N ASN A 145 18.35 15.75 -10.46
CA ASN A 145 19.49 16.09 -9.59
C ASN A 145 20.23 14.86 -9.05
N LYS A 146 19.71 13.66 -9.32
CA LYS A 146 20.23 12.36 -8.86
C LYS A 146 20.50 12.24 -7.35
N LYS A 147 20.12 13.20 -6.50
CA LYS A 147 20.38 13.19 -5.05
C LYS A 147 19.23 13.81 -4.27
N ILE A 148 18.87 13.17 -3.16
CA ILE A 148 17.92 13.70 -2.18
C ILE A 148 18.70 14.37 -1.04
N LYS A 149 18.47 15.68 -0.85
CA LYS A 149 19.02 16.45 0.28
C LYS A 149 18.28 16.17 1.60
N LYS A 150 18.93 16.37 2.75
CA LYS A 150 18.36 16.19 4.11
C LYS A 150 17.00 16.87 4.30
N ARG A 151 16.82 18.09 3.79
CA ARG A 151 15.54 18.84 3.85
C ARG A 151 14.32 18.06 3.35
N HIS A 152 14.51 17.17 2.39
CA HIS A 152 13.41 16.37 1.84
C HIS A 152 13.00 15.25 2.80
N PHE A 153 13.95 14.65 3.53
CA PHE A 153 13.64 13.69 4.58
C PHE A 153 12.93 14.36 5.76
N PHE A 154 13.36 15.57 6.14
CA PHE A 154 12.65 16.37 7.14
C PHE A 154 11.22 16.68 6.71
N PHE A 155 11.00 17.06 5.45
CA PHE A 155 9.66 17.28 4.93
C PHE A 155 8.80 16.02 4.96
N LEU A 156 9.34 14.86 4.56
CA LEU A 156 8.63 13.57 4.65
C LEU A 156 8.26 13.22 6.10
N ALA A 157 9.17 13.42 7.04
CA ALA A 157 8.92 13.18 8.46
C ALA A 157 7.82 14.12 9.00
N PHE A 158 7.87 15.40 8.63
CA PHE A 158 6.83 16.37 8.97
C PHE A 158 5.46 15.98 8.39
N GLN A 159 5.40 15.61 7.11
CA GLN A 159 4.16 15.18 6.47
C GLN A 159 3.62 13.87 7.10
N ALA A 160 4.50 12.94 7.45
CA ALA A 160 4.15 11.71 8.16
C ALA A 160 3.52 12.00 9.54
N LEU A 161 4.10 12.93 10.32
CA LEU A 161 3.54 13.36 11.60
C LEU A 161 2.16 14.02 11.44
N LEU A 162 1.98 14.85 10.40
CA LEU A 162 0.67 15.43 10.10
C LEU A 162 -0.38 14.37 9.78
N PHE A 163 -0.05 13.36 8.99
CA PHE A 163 -0.99 12.28 8.68
C PHE A 163 -1.29 11.41 9.90
N LEU A 164 -0.27 11.13 10.72
CA LEU A 164 -0.44 10.46 12.00
C LEU A 164 -1.39 11.24 12.92
N SER A 165 -1.33 12.58 12.93
CA SER A 165 -2.22 13.42 13.75
C SER A 165 -3.70 13.20 13.46
N LEU A 166 -4.05 12.77 12.24
CA LEU A 166 -5.42 12.42 11.84
C LEU A 166 -5.84 11.00 12.27
N GLY A 167 -4.96 10.22 12.89
CA GLY A 167 -5.21 8.82 13.26
C GLY A 167 -5.23 7.84 12.07
N TYR A 168 -4.85 8.28 10.87
CA TYR A 168 -4.91 7.45 9.67
C TYR A 168 -3.58 6.76 9.33
N ARG A 169 -3.57 5.43 9.37
CA ARG A 169 -2.41 4.59 9.00
C ARG A 169 -2.22 4.44 7.48
N SER A 170 -3.31 4.40 6.73
CA SER A 170 -3.28 4.16 5.27
C SER A 170 -2.54 5.26 4.48
N PRO A 171 -2.83 6.57 4.68
CA PRO A 171 -2.10 7.65 4.01
C PRO A 171 -0.60 7.65 4.32
N LEU A 172 -0.23 7.33 5.57
CA LEU A 172 1.17 7.22 5.99
C LEU A 172 1.90 6.10 5.23
N VAL A 173 1.31 4.90 5.19
CA VAL A 173 1.88 3.74 4.47
C VAL A 173 2.00 4.06 2.97
N THR A 174 0.98 4.68 2.38
CA THR A 174 1.01 5.08 0.96
C THR A 174 2.09 6.13 0.67
N LEU A 175 2.28 7.12 1.54
CA LEU A 175 3.32 8.14 1.38
C LEU A 175 4.72 7.54 1.51
N LEU A 176 5.02 6.89 2.63
CA LEU A 176 6.37 6.39 2.94
C LEU A 176 6.73 5.19 2.07
N GLY A 177 5.80 4.24 1.90
CA GLY A 177 5.96 3.13 0.99
C GLY A 177 6.09 3.61 -0.46
N GLY A 178 5.26 4.58 -0.87
CA GLY A 178 5.29 5.10 -2.23
C GLY A 178 6.61 5.81 -2.51
N PHE A 179 7.09 6.60 -1.55
CA PHE A 179 8.39 7.26 -1.64
C PHE A 179 9.52 6.24 -1.69
N PHE A 180 9.50 5.21 -0.85
CA PHE A 180 10.48 4.12 -0.89
C PHE A 180 10.49 3.46 -2.28
N MET A 181 9.33 3.12 -2.83
CA MET A 181 9.21 2.52 -4.15
C MET A 181 9.74 3.44 -5.26
N VAL A 182 9.39 4.73 -5.23
CA VAL A 182 9.89 5.75 -6.18
C VAL A 182 11.40 5.88 -6.08
N PHE A 183 11.91 6.10 -4.86
CA PHE A 183 13.34 6.24 -4.59
C PHE A 183 14.11 5.03 -5.07
N TYR A 184 13.67 3.85 -4.66
CA TYR A 184 14.27 2.59 -5.02
C TYR A 184 14.29 2.44 -6.55
N THR A 185 13.14 2.59 -7.22
CA THR A 185 13.02 2.37 -8.67
C THR A 185 13.93 3.31 -9.43
N VAL A 186 13.93 4.60 -9.08
CA VAL A 186 14.75 5.58 -9.80
C VAL A 186 16.24 5.34 -9.57
N ARG A 187 16.64 4.96 -8.36
CA ARG A 187 18.05 4.69 -8.05
C ARG A 187 18.58 3.40 -8.68
N ASN A 188 17.79 2.34 -8.65
CA ASN A 188 18.19 1.03 -9.15
C ASN A 188 18.15 0.96 -10.67
N ASP A 189 17.09 1.48 -11.29
CA ASP A 189 16.87 1.27 -12.73
C ASP A 189 17.51 2.36 -13.61
N TYR A 190 17.90 3.51 -13.04
CA TYR A 190 18.53 4.61 -13.79
C TYR A 190 19.89 5.06 -13.30
N GLN A 191 20.31 4.69 -12.08
CA GLN A 191 21.50 5.27 -11.46
C GLN A 191 22.50 4.21 -10.97
N ASP A 192 22.26 2.92 -11.24
CA ASP A 192 23.14 1.75 -10.99
C ASP A 192 23.81 1.65 -9.60
N ASN A 193 23.35 2.43 -8.63
CA ASN A 193 24.04 2.67 -7.37
C ASN A 193 23.53 1.81 -6.20
N LEU A 194 22.44 1.06 -6.38
CA LEU A 194 21.82 0.27 -5.30
C LEU A 194 21.64 -1.20 -5.69
N LYS A 195 22.75 -1.90 -5.96
CA LYS A 195 22.73 -3.36 -6.22
C LYS A 195 22.37 -4.22 -4.98
N LYS A 196 22.31 -3.65 -3.77
CA LYS A 196 22.05 -4.38 -2.51
C LYS A 196 20.69 -3.99 -1.91
N ILE A 197 19.64 -4.62 -2.42
CA ILE A 197 18.24 -4.52 -1.93
C ILE A 197 18.14 -4.96 -0.46
N PHE A 198 18.97 -5.93 -0.08
CA PHE A 198 19.02 -6.52 1.24
C PHE A 198 20.26 -6.04 2.00
N SER A 199 20.43 -4.71 2.11
CA SER A 199 21.39 -4.20 3.08
C SER A 199 20.79 -4.31 4.48
N PHE A 200 21.61 -4.64 5.47
CA PHE A 200 21.21 -4.68 6.87
C PHE A 200 20.49 -3.39 7.33
N LYS A 201 20.89 -2.23 6.79
CA LYS A 201 20.26 -0.93 7.08
C LYS A 201 18.80 -0.85 6.61
N ILE A 202 18.49 -1.40 5.43
CA ILE A 202 17.11 -1.43 4.90
C ILE A 202 16.27 -2.41 5.72
N PHE A 203 16.83 -3.57 6.06
CA PHE A 203 16.17 -4.56 6.91
C PHE A 203 15.85 -3.98 8.30
N LEU A 204 16.83 -3.34 8.94
CA LEU A 204 16.65 -2.67 10.22
C LEU A 204 15.59 -1.56 10.13
N GLY A 205 15.61 -0.75 9.07
CA GLY A 205 14.60 0.29 8.84
C GLY A 205 13.19 -0.27 8.67
N ALA A 206 13.04 -1.36 7.91
CA ALA A 206 11.76 -2.05 7.75
C ALA A 206 11.27 -2.67 9.07
N PHE A 207 12.19 -3.28 9.84
CA PHE A 207 11.89 -3.85 11.15
C PHE A 207 11.45 -2.78 12.16
N LEU A 208 12.17 -1.65 12.25
CA LEU A 208 11.80 -0.52 13.10
C LEU A 208 10.45 0.07 12.68
N PHE A 209 10.17 0.17 11.38
CA PHE A 209 8.88 0.63 10.88
C PHE A 209 7.76 -0.34 11.27
N LEU A 210 7.97 -1.65 11.14
CA LEU A 210 7.02 -2.66 11.60
C LEU A 210 6.77 -2.53 13.11
N ALA A 211 7.83 -2.52 13.93
CA ALA A 211 7.72 -2.38 15.38
C ALA A 211 6.99 -1.10 15.80
N LEU A 212 7.21 0.02 15.09
CA LEU A 212 6.48 1.27 15.30
C LEU A 212 4.98 1.09 15.00
N MET A 213 4.64 0.49 13.86
CA MET A 213 3.25 0.25 13.48
C MET A 213 2.54 -0.73 14.43
N SER A 214 3.23 -1.78 14.89
CA SER A 214 2.74 -2.73 15.89
C SER A 214 2.53 -2.06 17.25
N SER A 215 3.44 -1.18 17.66
CA SER A 215 3.31 -0.38 18.87
C SER A 215 2.11 0.56 18.81
N ILE A 216 1.92 1.26 17.69
CA ILE A 216 0.74 2.13 17.47
C ILE A 216 -0.56 1.30 17.51
N ALA A 217 -0.57 0.11 16.91
CA ALA A 217 -1.73 -0.78 16.96
C ALA A 217 -2.04 -1.23 18.39
N THR A 218 -1.02 -1.61 19.16
CA THR A 218 -1.14 -2.03 20.56
C THR A 218 -1.65 -0.90 21.43
N PHE A 219 -1.03 0.28 21.33
CA PHE A 219 -1.45 1.48 22.06
C PHE A 219 -2.93 1.78 21.85
N ARG A 220 -3.43 1.61 20.62
CA ARG A 220 -4.84 1.83 20.33
C ARG A 220 -5.74 0.77 20.98
N VAL A 221 -5.39 -0.51 20.84
CA VAL A 221 -6.16 -1.61 21.43
C VAL A 221 -6.24 -1.44 22.94
N SER A 222 -5.12 -1.12 23.60
CA SER A 222 -5.04 -0.95 25.06
C SER A 222 -5.89 0.20 25.62
N ARG A 223 -6.42 1.11 24.78
CA ARG A 223 -7.29 2.20 25.22
C ARG A 223 -8.72 1.74 25.54
N LYS A 224 -9.18 0.63 24.93
CA LYS A 224 -10.57 0.17 25.05
C LYS A 224 -10.69 -1.32 25.37
N TYR A 225 -9.69 -2.10 25.04
CA TYR A 225 -9.71 -3.55 25.18
C TYR A 225 -8.47 -4.04 25.92
N ASP A 226 -8.64 -5.15 26.62
CA ASP A 226 -7.50 -5.90 27.15
C ASP A 226 -6.72 -6.49 25.96
N VAL A 227 -5.49 -6.03 25.78
CA VAL A 227 -4.58 -6.45 24.69
C VAL A 227 -4.41 -7.97 24.65
N SER A 228 -4.40 -8.60 25.83
CA SER A 228 -4.20 -10.03 25.98
C SER A 228 -5.44 -10.84 25.58
N LYS A 229 -6.64 -10.28 25.78
CA LYS A 229 -7.90 -10.86 25.29
C LYS A 229 -8.16 -10.53 23.83
N TYR A 230 -7.58 -9.43 23.34
CA TYR A 230 -7.60 -9.08 21.93
C TYR A 230 -6.80 -10.13 21.17
N TYR A 231 -5.48 -10.21 21.34
CA TYR A 231 -4.61 -11.13 20.60
C TYR A 231 -4.68 -12.58 21.11
N ARG A 232 -5.86 -13.20 21.02
CA ARG A 232 -6.14 -14.55 21.56
C ARG A 232 -5.32 -15.66 20.96
N SER A 233 -4.82 -15.50 19.74
CA SER A 233 -3.99 -16.50 19.07
C SER A 233 -2.58 -16.61 19.67
N ILE A 234 -2.24 -15.78 20.66
CA ILE A 234 -0.90 -15.72 21.25
C ILE A 234 -0.89 -16.41 22.61
N ASP A 235 0.07 -17.30 22.79
CA ASP A 235 0.38 -17.94 24.06
C ASP A 235 1.03 -16.92 25.02
N LYS A 236 0.38 -16.70 26.17
CA LYS A 236 0.84 -15.75 27.18
C LYS A 236 2.08 -16.25 27.92
N GLU A 237 2.15 -17.54 28.24
CA GLU A 237 3.28 -18.12 28.97
C GLU A 237 4.57 -18.01 28.16
N VAL A 238 4.47 -18.29 26.85
CA VAL A 238 5.60 -18.11 25.93
C VAL A 238 6.00 -16.64 25.81
N LEU A 239 5.04 -15.71 25.79
CA LEU A 239 5.31 -14.28 25.70
C LEU A 239 5.95 -13.71 26.98
N ASP A 240 5.53 -14.17 28.15
CA ASP A 240 6.06 -13.73 29.43
C ASP A 240 7.50 -14.21 29.62
N ASN A 241 7.81 -15.43 29.16
CA ASN A 241 9.17 -15.97 29.10
C ASN A 241 10.05 -15.30 28.03
N ASN A 242 9.46 -14.66 27.00
CA ASN A 242 10.16 -14.07 25.87
C ASN A 242 9.75 -12.62 25.61
N SER A 243 9.98 -11.75 26.59
CA SER A 243 9.54 -10.35 26.56
C SER A 243 10.03 -9.52 25.36
N TYR A 244 11.14 -9.91 24.72
CA TYR A 244 11.68 -9.27 23.52
C TYR A 244 10.77 -9.42 22.29
N LEU A 245 9.82 -10.37 22.28
CA LEU A 245 8.84 -10.58 21.21
C LEU A 245 7.66 -9.60 21.28
N LYS A 246 7.42 -8.95 22.43
CA LYS A 246 6.28 -8.04 22.66
C LYS A 246 6.07 -7.00 21.56
N PRO A 247 7.11 -6.35 21.00
CA PRO A 247 6.92 -5.34 19.95
C PRO A 247 6.40 -5.90 18.61
N ILE A 248 6.58 -7.19 18.32
CA ILE A 248 6.21 -7.81 17.04
C ILE A 248 4.97 -8.71 17.13
N VAL A 249 4.59 -9.12 18.33
CA VAL A 249 3.40 -9.95 18.62
C VAL A 249 2.13 -9.47 17.92
N PRO A 250 1.76 -8.17 17.95
CA PRO A 250 0.57 -7.69 17.25
C PRO A 250 0.55 -8.05 15.77
N THR A 251 1.70 -7.98 15.12
CA THR A 251 1.86 -8.27 13.70
C THR A 251 1.84 -9.76 13.43
N MET A 252 2.50 -10.56 14.26
CA MET A 252 2.46 -12.02 14.14
C MET A 252 1.06 -12.59 14.39
N ALA A 253 0.35 -12.06 15.39
CA ALA A 253 -1.03 -12.42 15.70
C ALA A 253 -1.97 -12.06 14.54
N LEU A 254 -1.74 -10.91 13.91
CA LEU A 254 -2.49 -10.47 12.73
C LEU A 254 -2.26 -11.38 11.52
N PHE A 255 -1.02 -11.77 11.24
CA PHE A 255 -0.74 -12.70 10.13
C PHE A 255 -1.35 -14.08 10.38
N ARG A 256 -1.33 -14.56 11.62
CA ARG A 256 -2.03 -15.80 12.00
C ARG A 256 -3.52 -15.69 11.76
N TYR A 257 -4.11 -14.59 12.23
CA TYR A 257 -5.52 -14.30 12.08
C TYR A 257 -5.96 -14.23 10.62
N ASP A 258 -5.17 -13.58 9.77
CA ASP A 258 -5.42 -13.50 8.33
C ASP A 258 -5.60 -14.90 7.70
N GLN A 259 -4.78 -15.87 8.10
CA GLN A 259 -4.85 -17.24 7.58
C GLN A 259 -6.01 -18.03 8.19
N GLN A 260 -6.36 -17.80 9.45
CA GLN A 260 -7.59 -18.35 10.04
C GLN A 260 -8.83 -17.86 9.29
N ILE A 261 -8.88 -16.56 8.94
CA ILE A 261 -9.97 -15.99 8.14
C ILE A 261 -10.03 -16.63 6.75
N VAL A 262 -8.88 -16.84 6.10
CA VAL A 262 -8.83 -17.56 4.82
C VAL A 262 -9.38 -18.99 4.96
N SER A 263 -9.01 -19.72 6.02
CA SER A 263 -9.54 -21.06 6.30
C SER A 263 -11.07 -21.06 6.42
N ILE A 264 -11.64 -20.12 7.19
CA ILE A 264 -13.09 -20.00 7.33
C ILE A 264 -13.74 -19.68 5.98
N LEU A 265 -13.19 -18.72 5.23
CA LEU A 265 -13.72 -18.37 3.91
C LEU A 265 -13.68 -19.55 2.92
N ILE A 266 -12.66 -20.39 2.99
CA ILE A 266 -12.62 -21.62 2.18
C ILE A 266 -13.78 -22.54 2.58
N LYS A 267 -13.95 -22.82 3.87
CA LYS A 267 -15.02 -23.70 4.37
C LYS A 267 -16.42 -23.21 3.98
N GLU A 268 -16.66 -21.91 4.08
CA GLU A 268 -17.98 -21.31 3.84
C GLU A 268 -18.31 -21.09 2.35
N LYS A 269 -17.30 -21.01 1.47
CA LYS A 269 -17.50 -20.61 0.06
C LYS A 269 -16.95 -21.58 -0.98
N GLU A 270 -16.42 -22.72 -0.56
CA GLU A 270 -16.04 -23.78 -1.48
C GLU A 270 -17.29 -24.38 -2.16
N GLY A 271 -17.34 -24.30 -3.48
CA GLY A 271 -18.49 -24.75 -4.28
C GLY A 271 -19.59 -23.70 -4.50
N ASP A 272 -19.59 -22.59 -3.75
CA ASP A 272 -20.55 -21.48 -3.88
C ASP A 272 -19.86 -20.10 -3.88
N PRO A 273 -19.12 -19.76 -4.96
CA PRO A 273 -18.45 -18.46 -5.05
C PRO A 273 -19.45 -17.32 -5.30
N MET A 274 -19.07 -16.10 -4.93
CA MET A 274 -19.88 -14.88 -5.11
C MET A 274 -19.78 -14.25 -6.50
N TYR A 275 -19.04 -14.85 -7.44
CA TYR A 275 -18.91 -14.41 -8.84
C TYR A 275 -18.64 -12.90 -9.02
N LEU A 276 -17.52 -12.40 -8.47
CA LEU A 276 -17.14 -10.97 -8.43
C LEU A 276 -18.03 -10.07 -7.55
N GLY A 277 -18.93 -10.64 -6.74
CA GLY A 277 -19.79 -9.87 -5.83
C GLY A 277 -19.02 -8.96 -4.88
N LEU A 278 -17.87 -9.39 -4.35
CA LEU A 278 -17.04 -8.57 -3.48
C LEU A 278 -16.34 -7.44 -4.24
N ALA A 279 -15.78 -7.73 -5.42
CA ALA A 279 -15.17 -6.71 -6.27
C ALA A 279 -16.19 -5.62 -6.67
N ALA A 280 -17.40 -6.03 -7.07
CA ALA A 280 -18.49 -5.13 -7.40
C ALA A 280 -18.93 -4.29 -6.19
N ALA A 281 -19.02 -4.89 -5.00
CA ALA A 281 -19.40 -4.22 -3.77
C ALA A 281 -18.47 -3.05 -3.40
N ASN A 282 -17.15 -3.21 -3.61
CA ASN A 282 -16.18 -2.11 -3.44
C ASN A 282 -16.37 -0.95 -4.43
N VAL A 283 -16.76 -1.24 -5.66
CA VAL A 283 -17.08 -0.21 -6.67
C VAL A 283 -18.40 0.48 -6.31
N LEU A 284 -19.41 -0.29 -5.92
CA LEU A 284 -20.72 0.24 -5.54
C LEU A 284 -20.60 1.18 -4.34
N THR A 285 -19.72 0.90 -3.38
CA THR A 285 -19.46 1.76 -2.21
C THR A 285 -18.98 3.18 -2.59
N LEU A 286 -18.57 3.43 -3.84
CA LEU A 286 -18.34 4.79 -4.35
C LEU A 286 -19.63 5.61 -4.50
N LEU A 287 -20.77 4.93 -4.65
CA LEU A 287 -22.08 5.54 -4.81
C LEU A 287 -22.67 5.91 -3.44
N PRO A 288 -23.30 7.10 -3.32
CA PRO A 288 -23.91 7.53 -2.08
C PRO A 288 -24.98 6.53 -1.62
N GLY A 289 -25.03 6.28 -0.31
CA GLY A 289 -26.04 5.40 0.31
C GLY A 289 -25.68 3.91 0.38
N THR A 290 -24.58 3.47 -0.24
CA THR A 290 -24.12 2.07 -0.14
C THR A 290 -22.92 1.97 0.82
N GLN A 291 -23.06 1.17 1.89
CA GLN A 291 -21.99 0.94 2.87
C GLN A 291 -21.47 -0.51 2.85
N TRP A 292 -21.85 -1.28 1.84
CA TRP A 292 -21.49 -2.69 1.70
C TRP A 292 -20.14 -2.85 1.01
N ALA A 293 -19.05 -2.41 1.64
CA ALA A 293 -17.71 -2.73 1.15
C ALA A 293 -17.43 -4.23 1.27
N ALA A 294 -16.54 -4.78 0.45
CA ALA A 294 -16.15 -6.21 0.48
C ALA A 294 -15.76 -6.67 1.89
N ARG A 295 -15.14 -5.77 2.64
CA ARG A 295 -14.74 -5.98 4.03
C ARG A 295 -15.91 -6.24 4.98
N ASN A 296 -17.05 -5.59 4.75
CA ASN A 296 -18.26 -5.79 5.55
C ASN A 296 -18.90 -7.13 5.22
N ILE A 297 -19.01 -7.48 3.92
CA ILE A 297 -19.52 -8.78 3.47
C ILE A 297 -18.71 -9.93 4.07
N ILE A 298 -17.38 -9.83 4.00
CA ILE A 298 -16.50 -10.87 4.57
C ILE A 298 -16.60 -10.91 6.09
N GLY A 299 -16.74 -9.75 6.75
CA GLY A 299 -17.02 -9.70 8.18
C GLY A 299 -18.30 -10.45 8.57
N ASP A 300 -19.33 -10.39 7.73
CA ASP A 300 -20.58 -11.11 7.95
C ASP A 300 -20.41 -12.62 7.71
N ILE A 301 -19.70 -13.04 6.64
CA ILE A 301 -19.42 -14.46 6.34
C ILE A 301 -18.68 -15.14 7.50
N VAL A 302 -17.70 -14.46 8.12
CA VAL A 302 -16.87 -15.07 9.18
C VAL A 302 -17.40 -14.82 10.60
N GLY A 303 -18.63 -14.32 10.75
CA GLY A 303 -19.26 -14.10 12.05
C GLY A 303 -18.53 -13.08 12.94
N ALA A 304 -17.85 -12.11 12.33
CA ALA A 304 -16.96 -11.16 13.00
C ALA A 304 -17.65 -10.27 14.03
N ARG A 305 -18.93 -9.96 13.76
CA ARG A 305 -19.74 -8.98 14.48
C ARG A 305 -20.46 -9.59 15.69
N GLU A 306 -20.45 -10.92 15.80
CA GLU A 306 -21.20 -11.67 16.81
C GLU A 306 -20.29 -12.38 17.84
N ARG A 307 -19.01 -12.02 17.92
CA ARG A 307 -18.11 -12.72 18.84
C ARG A 307 -18.56 -12.57 20.31
N PRO A 308 -18.57 -13.67 21.08
CA PRO A 308 -19.15 -13.74 22.43
C PRO A 308 -18.46 -12.88 23.50
N ASP A 309 -17.36 -12.21 23.15
CA ASP A 309 -16.57 -11.35 24.02
C ASP A 309 -16.76 -9.84 23.76
N GLY A 310 -17.61 -9.45 22.82
CA GLY A 310 -17.95 -8.04 22.56
C GLY A 310 -16.81 -7.19 22.00
N VAL A 311 -15.72 -7.81 21.51
CA VAL A 311 -14.58 -7.12 20.92
C VAL A 311 -14.68 -7.18 19.38
N PRO A 312 -15.15 -6.11 18.70
CA PRO A 312 -15.20 -6.10 17.25
C PRO A 312 -13.78 -6.10 16.67
N TRP A 313 -13.44 -7.17 15.95
CA TRP A 313 -12.20 -7.23 15.19
C TRP A 313 -12.39 -6.56 13.84
N SER A 314 -11.41 -5.74 13.48
CA SER A 314 -11.32 -5.13 12.16
C SER A 314 -10.88 -6.20 11.16
N ILE A 315 -11.80 -7.07 10.73
CA ILE A 315 -11.50 -8.13 9.76
C ILE A 315 -11.21 -7.50 8.42
N THR A 316 -10.02 -7.73 7.91
CA THR A 316 -9.67 -7.42 6.53
C THR A 316 -9.55 -8.73 5.77
N PRO A 317 -10.27 -8.91 4.65
CA PRO A 317 -9.99 -10.05 3.81
C PRO A 317 -8.55 -9.95 3.30
N THR A 318 -7.80 -11.04 3.29
CA THR A 318 -6.56 -11.07 2.49
C THR A 318 -6.91 -11.06 1.00
N LEU A 319 -5.99 -10.68 0.13
CA LEU A 319 -6.23 -10.73 -1.33
C LEU A 319 -6.61 -12.15 -1.78
N GLN A 320 -5.94 -13.17 -1.25
CA GLN A 320 -6.25 -14.57 -1.58
C GLN A 320 -7.64 -14.98 -1.07
N GLY A 321 -8.03 -14.58 0.14
CA GLY A 321 -9.37 -14.86 0.68
C GLY A 321 -10.46 -14.17 -0.13
N ALA A 322 -10.30 -12.88 -0.46
CA ALA A 322 -11.28 -12.14 -1.26
C ALA A 322 -11.45 -12.74 -2.67
N LEU A 323 -10.34 -13.07 -3.33
CA LEU A 323 -10.38 -13.69 -4.66
C LEU A 323 -10.99 -15.09 -4.62
N PHE A 324 -10.73 -15.87 -3.56
CA PHE A 324 -11.33 -17.19 -3.39
C PHE A 324 -12.85 -17.09 -3.22
N VAL A 325 -13.34 -16.17 -2.40
CA VAL A 325 -14.78 -15.96 -2.24
C VAL A 325 -15.43 -15.58 -3.57
N ASP A 326 -14.78 -14.76 -4.41
CA ASP A 326 -15.37 -14.32 -5.68
C ASP A 326 -15.32 -15.36 -6.81
N GLY A 327 -14.44 -16.35 -6.78
CA GLY A 327 -14.33 -17.32 -7.88
C GLY A 327 -13.38 -18.49 -7.64
N GLY A 328 -13.21 -18.87 -6.38
CA GLY A 328 -12.40 -19.99 -5.93
C GLY A 328 -10.92 -19.88 -6.30
N TYR A 329 -10.26 -21.04 -6.37
CA TYR A 329 -8.84 -21.17 -6.69
C TYR A 329 -8.44 -20.51 -8.02
N LEU A 330 -9.33 -20.56 -9.02
CA LEU A 330 -9.08 -19.97 -10.34
C LEU A 330 -8.89 -18.45 -10.23
N PHE A 331 -9.77 -17.77 -9.48
CA PHE A 331 -9.70 -16.32 -9.32
C PHE A 331 -8.50 -15.89 -8.49
N VAL A 332 -8.06 -16.70 -7.52
CA VAL A 332 -6.79 -16.46 -6.83
C VAL A 332 -5.64 -16.47 -7.83
N GLY A 333 -5.55 -17.51 -8.68
CA GLY A 333 -4.55 -17.56 -9.74
C GLY A 333 -4.60 -16.35 -10.67
N LEU A 334 -5.79 -16.02 -11.19
CA LEU A 334 -5.98 -14.87 -12.10
C LEU A 334 -5.65 -13.53 -11.45
N GLY A 335 -6.09 -13.29 -10.21
CA GLY A 335 -5.85 -12.02 -9.51
C GLY A 335 -4.37 -11.77 -9.25
N PHE A 336 -3.64 -12.79 -8.80
CA PHE A 336 -2.18 -12.71 -8.62
C PHE A 336 -1.44 -12.58 -9.95
N PHE A 337 -1.91 -13.27 -11.00
CA PHE A 337 -1.38 -13.12 -12.36
C PHE A 337 -1.54 -11.68 -12.86
N LEU A 338 -2.73 -11.08 -12.69
CA LEU A 338 -3.03 -9.70 -13.08
C LEU A 338 -2.23 -8.67 -12.27
N ALA A 339 -2.03 -8.91 -10.96
CA ALA A 339 -1.22 -8.03 -10.12
C ALA A 339 0.23 -7.95 -10.61
N ALA A 340 0.84 -9.10 -10.93
CA ALA A 340 2.19 -9.16 -11.51
C ALA A 340 2.26 -8.52 -12.91
N LEU A 341 1.26 -8.78 -13.76
CA LEU A 341 1.16 -8.15 -15.10
C LEU A 341 1.12 -6.62 -14.99
N LEU A 342 0.29 -6.09 -14.10
CA LEU A 342 0.16 -4.64 -13.91
C LEU A 342 1.49 -4.02 -13.47
N MET A 343 2.18 -4.64 -12.51
CA MET A 343 3.49 -4.17 -12.04
C MET A 343 4.54 -4.20 -13.16
N GLU A 344 4.65 -5.30 -13.91
CA GLU A 344 5.62 -5.40 -15.01
C GLU A 344 5.32 -4.44 -16.16
N THR A 345 4.04 -4.22 -16.46
CA THR A 345 3.61 -3.26 -17.50
C THR A 345 3.98 -1.84 -17.12
N LEU A 346 3.67 -1.41 -15.89
CA LEU A 346 4.04 -0.09 -15.40
C LEU A 346 5.55 0.10 -15.34
N ARG A 347 6.30 -0.94 -14.94
CA ARG A 347 7.77 -0.91 -14.93
C ARG A 347 8.34 -0.63 -16.33
N LYS A 348 7.86 -1.35 -17.35
CA LYS A 348 8.27 -1.12 -18.74
C LYS A 348 7.95 0.30 -19.21
N LEU A 349 6.79 0.84 -18.81
CA LEU A 349 6.41 2.22 -19.10
C LEU A 349 7.34 3.23 -18.42
N ILE A 350 7.76 2.99 -17.18
CA ILE A 350 8.74 3.83 -16.47
C ILE A 350 10.03 3.88 -17.27
N ILE A 351 10.65 2.72 -17.53
CA ILE A 351 11.96 2.60 -18.18
C ILE A 351 11.99 3.36 -19.51
N LYS A 352 10.92 3.26 -20.30
CA LYS A 352 10.80 3.93 -21.59
C LYS A 352 10.52 5.43 -21.49
N ARG A 353 9.64 5.88 -20.59
CA ARG A 353 9.11 7.25 -20.62
C ARG A 353 9.77 8.21 -19.63
N LYS A 354 10.43 7.71 -18.57
CA LYS A 354 11.13 8.51 -17.54
C LYS A 354 10.31 9.71 -17.02
N ASN A 355 9.00 9.53 -16.86
CA ASN A 355 8.06 10.58 -16.50
C ASN A 355 7.75 10.54 -14.99
N PRO A 356 7.85 11.67 -14.26
CA PRO A 356 7.59 11.70 -12.81
C PRO A 356 6.21 11.17 -12.40
N PHE A 357 5.17 11.42 -13.20
CA PHE A 357 3.82 10.93 -12.92
C PHE A 357 3.66 9.43 -13.12
N ILE A 358 4.38 8.84 -14.08
CA ILE A 358 4.36 7.38 -14.30
C ILE A 358 5.12 6.69 -13.18
N ILE A 359 6.22 7.28 -12.73
CA ILE A 359 7.00 6.78 -11.59
C ILE A 359 6.18 6.87 -10.29
N ALA A 360 5.47 7.99 -10.07
CA ALA A 360 4.56 8.13 -8.94
C ALA A 360 3.42 7.10 -9.00
N LEU A 361 2.79 6.91 -10.17
CA LEU A 361 1.75 5.91 -10.39
C LEU A 361 2.24 4.51 -10.03
N TYR A 362 3.45 4.16 -10.45
CA TYR A 362 4.05 2.87 -10.11
C TYR A 362 4.25 2.70 -8.60
N GLY A 363 4.77 3.72 -7.91
CA GLY A 363 4.92 3.67 -6.46
C GLY A 363 3.58 3.50 -5.73
N ILE A 364 2.54 4.20 -6.18
CA ILE A 364 1.18 4.12 -5.64
C ILE A 364 0.59 2.72 -5.86
N VAL A 365 0.64 2.20 -7.09
CA VAL A 365 0.10 0.88 -7.43
C VAL A 365 0.85 -0.23 -6.70
N ALA A 366 2.18 -0.14 -6.63
CA ALA A 366 3.01 -1.09 -5.88
C ALA A 366 2.58 -1.19 -4.42
N VAL A 367 2.45 -0.06 -3.73
CA VAL A 367 2.04 -0.05 -2.32
C VAL A 367 0.59 -0.48 -2.15
N ALA A 368 -0.31 -0.10 -3.07
CA ALA A 368 -1.69 -0.56 -3.03
C ALA A 368 -1.77 -2.09 -3.12
N LEU A 369 -1.04 -2.70 -4.05
CA LEU A 369 -0.96 -4.17 -4.18
C LEU A 369 -0.31 -4.82 -2.95
N LEU A 370 0.71 -4.22 -2.36
CA LEU A 370 1.29 -4.71 -1.11
C LEU A 370 0.28 -4.68 0.05
N LYS A 371 -0.51 -3.61 0.14
CA LYS A 371 -1.59 -3.52 1.14
C LYS A 371 -2.65 -4.60 0.90
N CYS A 372 -3.02 -4.83 -0.37
CA CYS A 372 -4.01 -5.84 -0.75
C CYS A 372 -3.70 -7.23 -0.20
N ILE A 373 -2.42 -7.61 -0.03
CA ILE A 373 -2.06 -8.89 0.59
C ILE A 373 -2.82 -9.10 1.92
N HIS A 374 -2.92 -8.04 2.73
CA HIS A 374 -3.60 -8.04 4.02
C HIS A 374 -5.03 -7.47 3.96
N THR A 375 -5.29 -6.49 3.08
CA THR A 375 -6.56 -5.74 3.04
C THR A 375 -7.55 -6.18 1.98
N GLY A 376 -7.15 -7.09 1.09
CA GLY A 376 -8.02 -7.68 0.08
C GLY A 376 -8.01 -6.85 -1.19
N TYR A 377 -9.19 -6.54 -1.73
CA TYR A 377 -9.28 -5.65 -2.87
C TYR A 377 -8.79 -4.22 -2.55
N VAL A 378 -8.50 -3.47 -3.60
CA VAL A 378 -8.15 -2.05 -3.47
C VAL A 378 -9.34 -1.26 -2.93
N ASP A 379 -9.11 -0.49 -1.87
CA ASP A 379 -10.12 0.38 -1.26
C ASP A 379 -10.40 1.62 -2.11
N ILE A 380 -11.56 2.23 -1.91
CA ILE A 380 -11.99 3.51 -2.52
C ILE A 380 -10.90 4.59 -2.62
N PRO A 381 -10.10 4.87 -1.56
CA PRO A 381 -9.06 5.90 -1.64
C PRO A 381 -8.04 5.66 -2.76
N PHE A 382 -7.80 4.40 -3.17
CA PHE A 382 -6.92 4.09 -4.28
C PHE A 382 -7.41 4.74 -5.59
N PHE A 383 -8.71 4.63 -5.88
CA PHE A 383 -9.29 5.23 -7.08
C PHE A 383 -9.14 6.75 -7.05
N PHE A 384 -9.44 7.40 -5.91
CA PHE A 384 -9.24 8.84 -5.73
C PHE A 384 -7.77 9.28 -5.94
N ILE A 385 -6.81 8.54 -5.41
CA ILE A 385 -5.37 8.82 -5.59
C ILE A 385 -5.01 8.72 -7.08
N VAL A 386 -5.49 7.69 -7.78
CA VAL A 386 -5.20 7.48 -9.20
C VAL A 386 -5.84 8.56 -10.08
N THR A 387 -7.11 8.91 -9.87
CA THR A 387 -7.74 9.99 -10.64
C THR A 387 -7.10 11.35 -10.32
N SER A 388 -6.73 11.62 -9.06
CA SER A 388 -5.95 12.82 -8.70
C SER A 388 -4.62 12.90 -9.46
N LEU A 389 -3.93 11.77 -9.64
CA LEU A 389 -2.69 11.71 -10.45
C LEU A 389 -2.94 12.06 -11.90
N PHE A 390 -4.01 11.55 -12.51
CA PHE A 390 -4.35 11.88 -13.89
C PHE A 390 -4.76 13.35 -14.05
N ILE A 391 -5.53 13.91 -13.10
CA ILE A 391 -5.91 15.33 -13.09
C ILE A 391 -4.68 16.23 -12.98
N LEU A 392 -3.80 15.96 -12.00
CA LEU A 392 -2.57 16.73 -11.84
C LEU A 392 -1.69 16.63 -13.08
N LYS A 393 -1.52 15.43 -13.64
CA LYS A 393 -0.80 15.25 -14.91
C LYS A 393 -1.43 16.10 -16.00
N PHE A 394 -2.74 16.03 -16.21
CA PHE A 394 -3.44 16.83 -17.22
C PHE A 394 -3.16 18.33 -17.05
N PHE A 395 -3.30 18.86 -15.82
CA PHE A 395 -3.02 20.26 -15.53
C PHE A 395 -1.57 20.64 -15.86
N VAL A 396 -0.60 19.85 -15.38
CA VAL A 396 0.81 20.11 -15.68
C VAL A 396 1.09 20.09 -17.19
N TYR A 397 0.51 19.14 -17.93
CA TYR A 397 0.76 19.02 -19.37
C TYR A 397 0.07 20.10 -20.21
N ASN A 398 -1.06 20.65 -19.76
CA ASN A 398 -1.79 21.69 -20.48
C ASN A 398 -1.40 23.13 -20.09
N VAL A 399 -0.74 23.33 -18.96
CA VAL A 399 -0.18 24.64 -18.60
C VAL A 399 1.06 24.94 -19.47
N SER A 400 0.95 25.96 -20.32
CA SER A 400 2.02 26.50 -21.16
C SER A 400 2.78 27.61 -20.41
N PHE A 401 4.07 27.42 -20.15
CA PHE A 401 4.92 28.45 -19.54
C PHE A 401 5.17 29.66 -20.47
N LYS A 402 4.91 29.54 -21.79
CA LYS A 402 4.99 30.69 -22.71
C LYS A 402 4.03 31.81 -22.26
N LYS A 403 2.82 31.46 -21.81
CA LYS A 403 1.83 32.43 -21.31
C LYS A 403 2.19 33.08 -19.96
N LEU A 404 2.87 32.36 -19.07
CA LEU A 404 3.28 32.90 -17.76
C LEU A 404 4.46 33.88 -17.88
N LYS A 405 5.37 33.67 -18.83
CA LYS A 405 6.51 34.57 -19.08
C LYS A 405 6.08 35.87 -19.78
N GLU A 406 5.01 35.83 -20.56
CA GLU A 406 4.39 37.03 -21.17
C GLU A 406 3.56 37.81 -20.15
N SER A 407 2.90 37.13 -19.21
CA SER A 407 2.18 37.79 -18.10
C SER A 407 3.12 38.51 -17.14
N SER A 408 4.28 37.93 -16.78
CA SER A 408 5.25 38.60 -15.89
C SER A 408 6.01 39.76 -16.55
N LYS A 409 5.99 39.85 -17.89
CA LYS A 409 6.58 40.96 -18.64
C LYS A 409 5.63 42.14 -18.86
N ARG A 410 4.36 42.00 -18.50
CA ARG A 410 3.38 43.10 -18.53
C ARG A 410 3.21 43.81 -17.17
N PHE A 411 3.96 43.36 -16.16
CA PHE A 411 3.96 43.92 -14.81
C PHE A 411 5.36 44.43 -14.38
N ILE A 412 6.29 44.51 -15.34
CA ILE A 412 7.53 45.30 -15.28
C ILE A 412 7.39 46.29 -16.42
#